data_AF-A0A353VCK0-F1
#
_entry.id   AF-A0A353VCK0-F1
#
_cell.length_a   1.000
_cell.length_b   1.000
_cell.length_c   1.000
_cell.angle_alpha   90.00
_cell.angle_beta   90.00
_cell.angle_gamma   90.00
#
_symmetry.space_group_name_H-M   'P 1'
#
loop_
_entity.id
_entity.type
_entity.pdbx_description
1 polymer ?
#
loop_
_entity_poly.entity_id
_entity_poly.type
_entity_poly.pdbx_seq_one_letter_code
_entity_poly.pdbx_strand_id
1 'polypeptide(L)'
;MLVREQVQRLFELALAEFAPDWQVTGACVELSQHEPEHWVSGLGTFGFVLRNRKTGAVKFLGWRSGEFRNATYHRGISYRVLEAYADRITDPIRRYFEEIGIAAGGAARSTFLGRPTTGARRL
;
A
#
# COMPACT_ATOMS: atom_id res chain seq x y z
N MET A 1 -8.82 4.87 -19.41
CA MET A 1 -7.76 4.12 -18.69
C MET A 1 -6.66 5.11 -18.37
N LEU A 2 -6.24 5.21 -17.11
CA LEU A 2 -5.11 6.05 -16.73
C LEU A 2 -3.82 5.44 -17.32
N VAL A 3 -3.01 6.24 -17.99
CA VAL A 3 -1.67 5.81 -18.40
C VAL A 3 -0.73 5.80 -17.19
N ARG A 4 0.32 4.98 -17.23
CA ARG A 4 1.24 4.76 -16.10
C ARG A 4 1.76 6.05 -15.47
N GLU A 5 2.03 7.06 -16.28
CA GLU A 5 2.53 8.37 -15.85
C GLU A 5 1.48 9.13 -15.03
N GLN A 6 0.20 9.04 -15.41
CA GLN A 6 -0.91 9.65 -14.68
C GLN A 6 -1.11 8.94 -13.33
N VAL A 7 -1.04 7.60 -13.34
CA VAL A 7 -1.13 6.79 -12.11
C VAL A 7 -0.03 7.18 -11.13
N GLN A 8 1.22 7.25 -11.60
CA GLN A 8 2.35 7.66 -10.77
C GLN A 8 2.15 9.06 -10.20
N ARG A 9 1.77 10.03 -11.05
CA ARG A 9 1.54 11.41 -10.61
C ARG A 9 0.42 11.52 -9.58
N LEU A 10 -0.71 10.85 -9.78
CA LEU A 10 -1.82 10.85 -8.83
C LEU A 10 -1.42 10.22 -7.49
N PHE A 11 -0.67 9.12 -7.54
CA PHE A 11 -0.19 8.47 -6.33
C PHE A 11 0.79 9.35 -5.55
N GLU A 12 1.72 10.03 -6.23
CA GLU A 12 2.65 10.97 -5.62
C GLU A 12 1.93 12.18 -5.00
N LEU A 13 0.90 12.71 -5.65
CA LEU A 13 0.06 13.78 -5.09
C LEU A 13 -0.67 13.32 -3.83
N ALA A 14 -1.27 12.13 -3.86
CA ALA A 14 -1.93 11.56 -2.69
C ALA A 14 -0.95 11.33 -1.53
N LEU A 15 0.27 10.83 -1.80
CA LEU A 15 1.31 10.71 -0.78
C LEU A 15 1.64 12.07 -0.15
N ALA A 16 1.83 13.11 -0.96
CA ALA A 16 2.12 14.45 -0.44
C ALA A 16 0.99 14.98 0.45
N GLU A 17 -0.26 14.64 0.14
CA GLU A 17 -1.43 15.07 0.90
C GLU A 17 -1.64 14.27 2.20
N PHE A 18 -1.53 12.94 2.16
CA PHE A 18 -1.98 12.06 3.25
C PHE A 18 -0.87 11.28 3.94
N ALA A 19 0.33 11.19 3.34
CA ALA A 19 1.46 10.42 3.85
C ALA A 19 2.81 11.08 3.50
N PRO A 20 3.04 12.37 3.84
CA PRO A 20 4.19 13.15 3.34
C PRO A 20 5.56 12.60 3.76
N ASP A 21 5.60 11.76 4.80
CA ASP A 21 6.81 11.07 5.23
C ASP A 21 7.25 9.95 4.27
N TRP A 22 6.42 9.59 3.29
CA TRP A 22 6.68 8.54 2.30
C TRP A 22 6.87 9.14 0.91
N GLN A 23 7.69 8.47 0.10
CA GLN A 23 7.93 8.83 -1.30
C GLN A 23 8.02 7.58 -2.17
N VAL A 24 7.66 7.71 -3.44
CA VAL A 24 7.93 6.67 -4.44
C VAL A 24 9.43 6.65 -4.75
N THR A 25 10.00 5.45 -4.83
CA THR A 25 11.38 5.22 -5.25
C THR A 25 11.40 4.25 -6.42
N GLY A 26 11.52 4.77 -7.65
CA GLY A 26 11.54 3.96 -8.87
C GLY A 26 10.28 4.13 -9.72
N ALA A 27 10.10 3.22 -10.68
CA ALA A 27 9.01 3.26 -11.63
C ALA A 27 7.73 2.61 -11.09
N CYS A 28 6.58 3.18 -11.46
CA CYS A 28 5.29 2.51 -11.38
C CYS A 28 5.28 1.28 -12.32
N VAL A 29 4.75 0.15 -11.85
CA VAL A 29 4.63 -1.09 -12.63
C VAL A 29 3.17 -1.50 -12.71
N GLU A 30 2.66 -1.80 -13.89
CA GLU A 30 1.34 -2.42 -14.03
C GLU A 30 1.44 -3.91 -13.73
N LEU A 31 0.55 -4.40 -12.87
CA LEU A 31 0.60 -5.77 -12.40
C LEU A 31 -0.38 -6.66 -13.17
N SER A 32 0.11 -7.81 -13.60
CA SER A 32 -0.68 -8.86 -14.23
C SER A 32 -1.11 -9.92 -13.22
N GLN A 33 -2.37 -10.34 -13.29
CA GLN A 33 -2.90 -11.50 -12.55
C GLN A 33 -2.30 -12.84 -13.00
N HIS A 34 -1.67 -12.88 -14.17
CA HIS A 34 -1.05 -14.09 -14.73
C HIS A 34 0.34 -14.35 -14.17
N GLU A 35 0.93 -13.36 -13.48
CA GLU A 35 2.22 -13.52 -12.82
C GLU A 35 2.01 -13.89 -11.35
N PRO A 36 2.55 -15.02 -10.88
CA PRO A 36 2.28 -15.53 -9.53
C PRO A 36 2.87 -14.65 -8.42
N GLU A 37 3.94 -13.91 -8.72
CA GLU A 37 4.57 -13.00 -7.77
C GLU A 37 3.77 -11.73 -7.55
N HIS A 38 2.92 -11.36 -8.51
CA HIS A 38 2.11 -10.17 -8.42
C HIS A 38 0.98 -10.33 -7.41
N TRP A 39 0.85 -9.31 -6.56
CA TRP A 39 -0.19 -9.22 -5.55
C TRP A 39 -1.21 -8.15 -5.94
N VAL A 40 -2.11 -8.55 -6.85
CA VAL A 40 -3.16 -7.67 -7.38
C VAL A 40 -4.27 -7.39 -6.36
N SER A 41 -4.87 -6.20 -6.42
CA SER A 41 -6.06 -5.82 -5.64
C SER A 41 -7.34 -5.76 -6.48
N GLY A 42 -7.23 -5.91 -7.80
CA GLY A 42 -8.34 -5.95 -8.75
C GLY A 42 -7.86 -5.77 -10.20
N LEU A 43 -8.80 -5.54 -11.12
CA LEU A 43 -8.47 -5.16 -12.49
C LEU A 43 -7.73 -3.80 -12.51
N GLY A 44 -6.67 -3.70 -13.31
CA GLY A 44 -5.82 -2.51 -13.40
C GLY A 44 -5.14 -2.16 -12.07
N THR A 45 -4.32 -3.08 -11.55
CA THR A 45 -3.54 -2.83 -10.32
C THR A 45 -2.14 -2.36 -10.67
N PHE A 46 -1.64 -1.38 -9.91
CA PHE A 46 -0.29 -0.85 -10.04
C PHE A 46 0.54 -1.11 -8.79
N GLY A 47 1.82 -1.41 -9.02
CA GLY A 47 2.84 -1.61 -8.00
C GLY A 47 3.77 -0.41 -7.87
N PHE A 48 4.22 -0.18 -6.64
CA PHE A 48 5.12 0.91 -6.26
C PHE A 48 6.12 0.43 -5.21
N VAL A 49 7.31 1.02 -5.22
CA VAL A 49 8.25 0.91 -4.10
C VAL A 49 8.23 2.24 -3.36
N LEU A 50 7.97 2.19 -2.06
CA LEU A 50 7.93 3.35 -1.19
C LEU A 50 9.10 3.35 -0.23
N ARG A 51 9.64 4.54 0.04
CA ARG A 51 10.63 4.76 1.07
C ARG A 51 10.16 5.83 2.04
N ASN A 52 10.27 5.56 3.34
CA ASN A 52 10.06 6.56 4.36
C ASN A 52 11.28 7.49 4.42
N ARG A 53 11.05 8.79 4.31
CA ARG A 53 12.07 9.84 4.28
C ARG A 53 12.83 9.95 5.60
N LYS A 54 12.17 9.68 6.73
CA LYS A 54 12.73 9.84 8.08
C LYS A 54 13.42 8.57 8.57
N THR A 55 12.77 7.42 8.42
CA THR A 55 13.23 6.15 9.00
C THR A 55 14.00 5.28 8.01
N GLY A 56 13.91 5.58 6.72
CA GLY A 56 14.47 4.73 5.66
C GLY A 56 13.72 3.42 5.42
N ALA A 57 12.59 3.19 6.11
CA ALA A 57 11.78 1.99 5.93
C ALA A 57 11.29 1.85 4.48
N VAL A 58 11.26 0.63 3.96
CA VAL A 58 10.88 0.33 2.57
C VAL A 58 9.59 -0.50 2.54
N LYS A 59 8.68 -0.14 1.63
CA LYS A 59 7.46 -0.91 1.35
C LYS A 59 7.36 -1.22 -0.13
N PHE A 60 7.09 -2.48 -0.47
CA PHE A 60 6.77 -2.90 -1.83
C PHE A 60 5.27 -3.12 -1.93
N LEU A 61 4.62 -2.42 -2.86
CA LEU A 61 3.21 -2.59 -3.18
C LEU A 61 3.12 -3.38 -4.48
N GLY A 62 2.39 -4.49 -4.50
CA GLY A 62 2.17 -5.26 -5.72
C GLY A 62 2.97 -6.55 -5.84
N TRP A 63 3.81 -6.88 -4.87
CA TRP A 63 4.57 -8.13 -4.83
C TRP A 63 4.25 -8.91 -3.56
N ARG A 64 4.14 -10.23 -3.68
CA ARG A 64 3.88 -11.12 -2.53
C ARG A 64 5.10 -11.31 -1.64
N SER A 65 6.28 -11.28 -2.25
CA SER A 65 7.56 -11.49 -1.59
C SER A 65 8.69 -10.87 -2.41
N GLY A 66 9.87 -10.76 -1.81
CA GLY A 66 11.10 -10.40 -2.51
C GLY A 66 12.30 -10.59 -1.59
N GLU A 67 13.49 -10.31 -2.09
CA GLU A 67 14.75 -10.66 -1.42
C GLU A 67 15.14 -9.67 -0.29
N PHE A 68 14.43 -8.56 -0.16
CA PHE A 68 14.78 -7.49 0.77
C PHE A 68 14.24 -7.75 2.18
N ARG A 69 15.09 -8.28 3.08
CA ARG A 69 14.73 -8.64 4.47
C ARG A 69 14.10 -7.52 5.31
N ASN A 70 14.43 -6.27 5.03
CA ASN A 70 13.94 -5.10 5.80
C ASN A 70 12.76 -4.40 5.13
N ALA A 71 12.18 -4.99 4.08
CA ALA A 71 11.04 -4.41 3.39
C ALA A 71 9.74 -5.11 3.77
N THR A 72 8.63 -4.37 3.76
CA THR A 72 7.30 -4.96 3.96
C THR A 72 6.52 -4.97 2.64
N TYR A 73 5.78 -6.05 2.42
CA TYR A 73 5.10 -6.33 1.16
C TYR A 73 3.59 -6.18 1.33
N HIS A 74 2.95 -5.51 0.39
CA HIS A 74 1.53 -5.17 0.41
C HIS A 74 0.91 -5.40 -0.97
N ARG A 75 -0.43 -5.48 -1.03
CA ARG A 75 -1.15 -5.47 -2.31
C ARG A 75 -0.83 -4.20 -3.10
N GLY A 76 -0.91 -4.30 -4.43
CA GLY A 76 -0.84 -3.12 -5.28
C GLY A 76 -2.12 -2.28 -5.17
N ILE A 77 -2.10 -1.07 -5.71
CA ILE A 77 -3.24 -0.15 -5.72
C ILE A 77 -4.05 -0.29 -7.00
N SER A 78 -5.38 -0.41 -6.89
CA SER A 78 -6.27 -0.45 -8.05
C SER A 78 -6.42 0.95 -8.67
N TYR A 79 -6.49 1.02 -10.00
CA TYR A 79 -6.73 2.27 -10.72
C TYR A 79 -8.01 2.99 -10.27
N ARG A 80 -9.03 2.26 -9.81
CA ARG A 80 -10.29 2.85 -9.33
C ARG A 80 -10.10 3.71 -8.10
N VAL A 81 -9.15 3.36 -7.23
CA VAL A 81 -8.81 4.15 -6.04
C VAL A 81 -8.18 5.48 -6.47
N LEU A 82 -7.32 5.45 -7.49
CA LEU A 82 -6.65 6.64 -8.03
C LEU A 82 -7.61 7.51 -8.85
N GLU A 83 -8.51 6.90 -9.61
CA GLU A 83 -9.58 7.59 -10.34
C GLU A 83 -10.51 8.33 -9.38
N ALA A 84 -10.96 7.65 -8.30
CA ALA A 84 -11.75 8.29 -7.25
C ALA A 84 -11.01 9.49 -6.61
N TYR A 85 -9.70 9.38 -6.37
CA TYR A 85 -8.91 10.50 -5.87
C TYR A 85 -8.87 11.68 -6.86
N ALA A 86 -8.73 11.41 -8.16
CA ALA A 86 -8.80 12.46 -9.19
C ALA A 86 -10.15 13.17 -9.19
N ASP A 87 -11.24 12.43 -8.92
CA ASP A 87 -12.60 12.95 -8.76
C ASP A 87 -12.87 13.57 -7.37
N ARG A 88 -11.82 13.80 -6.57
CA ARG A 88 -11.88 14.36 -5.20
C ARG A 88 -12.61 13.50 -4.17
N ILE A 89 -12.82 12.23 -4.46
CA ILE A 89 -13.33 11.23 -3.51
C ILE A 89 -12.12 10.60 -2.81
N THR A 90 -11.79 11.10 -1.61
CA THR A 90 -10.51 10.79 -0.94
C THR A 90 -10.55 9.62 0.05
N ASP A 91 -11.74 9.17 0.47
CA ASP A 91 -11.88 8.05 1.43
C ASP A 91 -11.19 6.75 0.96
N PRO A 92 -11.31 6.31 -0.32
CA PRO A 92 -10.66 5.09 -0.79
C PRO A 92 -9.13 5.11 -0.67
N ILE A 93 -8.48 6.22 -1.06
CA ILE A 93 -7.02 6.33 -1.00
C ILE A 93 -6.51 6.43 0.44
N ARG A 94 -7.27 7.09 1.32
CA ARG A 94 -6.95 7.17 2.75
C ARG A 94 -7.02 5.81 3.43
N ARG A 95 -8.09 5.04 3.19
CA ARG A 95 -8.23 3.67 3.71
C ARG A 95 -7.12 2.76 3.19
N TYR A 96 -6.75 2.88 1.92
CA TYR A 96 -5.63 2.12 1.37
C TYR A 96 -4.32 2.46 2.09
N PHE A 97 -4.03 3.74 2.33
CA PHE A 97 -2.85 4.17 3.08
C PHE A 97 -2.85 3.74 4.54
N GLU A 98 -4.02 3.66 5.17
CA GLU A 98 -4.18 3.07 6.51
C GLU A 98 -3.89 1.56 6.49
N GLU A 99 -4.42 0.82 5.52
CA GLU A 99 -4.20 -0.63 5.36
C GLU A 99 -2.71 -0.98 5.24
N ILE A 100 -1.97 -0.22 4.43
CA ILE A 100 -0.52 -0.44 4.25
C ILE A 100 0.33 0.24 5.34
N GLY A 101 -0.29 0.94 6.28
CA GLY A 101 0.34 1.55 7.44
C GLY A 101 1.25 2.74 7.12
N ILE A 102 0.84 3.61 6.19
CA ILE A 102 1.60 4.83 5.82
C ILE A 102 0.86 6.14 6.12
N ALA A 103 -0.42 6.09 6.50
CA ALA A 103 -1.23 7.28 6.77
C ALA A 103 -0.61 8.15 7.87
N ALA A 104 -0.47 9.46 7.61
CA ALA A 104 0.03 10.42 8.58
C ALA A 104 -0.96 10.58 9.75
N GLY A 105 -0.47 10.43 10.98
CA GLY A 105 -1.30 10.49 12.19
C GLY A 105 -1.88 9.14 12.64
N GLY A 106 -1.69 8.07 11.86
CA GLY A 106 -2.06 6.71 12.26
C GLY A 106 -0.97 6.06 13.11
N ALA A 107 -0.80 6.50 14.36
CA ALA A 107 -0.07 5.71 15.33
C ALA A 107 -0.78 4.35 15.47
N ALA A 108 -0.20 3.34 14.81
CA ALA A 108 -0.39 1.91 15.03
C ALA A 108 -1.80 1.49 15.51
N ARG A 109 -2.78 1.47 14.61
CA ARG A 109 -3.83 0.43 14.70
C ARG A 109 -3.32 -0.83 14.02
N SER A 110 -2.23 -1.37 14.56
CA SER A 110 -1.91 -2.79 14.37
C SER A 110 -2.98 -3.56 15.13
N THR A 111 -4.10 -3.86 14.46
CA THR A 111 -5.10 -4.80 14.99
C THR A 111 -4.56 -6.23 14.81
N PHE A 112 -3.41 -6.49 15.43
CA PHE A 112 -2.98 -7.82 15.82
C PHE A 112 -3.34 -8.00 17.29
N LEU A 113 -4.63 -8.18 17.60
CA LEU A 113 -5.09 -8.73 18.88
C LEU A 113 -6.59 -9.02 18.79
N GLY A 114 -6.90 -10.29 18.53
CA GLY A 114 -8.26 -10.79 18.45
C GLY A 114 -8.33 -12.32 18.45
N ARG A 115 -7.44 -12.99 19.17
CA ARG A 115 -7.63 -14.41 19.52
C ARG A 115 -7.23 -14.61 20.97
N PRO A 116 -8.18 -14.78 21.90
CA PRO A 116 -7.86 -15.31 23.21
C PRO A 116 -7.62 -16.81 23.05
N THR A 117 -6.35 -17.21 23.06
CA THR A 117 -5.96 -18.53 23.55
C THR A 117 -5.69 -18.41 25.03
N THR A 118 -6.67 -18.77 25.87
CA THR A 118 -6.39 -19.15 27.26
C THR A 118 -6.67 -20.63 27.38
N GLY A 119 -5.58 -21.39 27.53
CA GLY A 119 -5.61 -22.82 27.75
C GLY A 119 -6.04 -23.19 29.17
N ALA A 120 -6.54 -24.42 29.26
CA ALA A 120 -6.18 -25.45 30.23
C ALA A 120 -6.27 -25.14 31.76
N ARG A 121 -7.18 -25.86 32.42
CA ARG A 121 -6.89 -27.00 33.35
C ARG A 121 -7.47 -26.88 34.77
N ARG A 122 -8.12 -27.99 35.18
CA ARG A 122 -8.41 -28.53 36.53
C ARG A 122 -9.37 -27.74 37.44
N LEU A 123 -10.46 -28.39 37.84
CA LEU A 123 -10.57 -29.09 39.13
C LEU A 123 -11.27 -30.44 38.90
#